data_AF-A0A959Y584-F1
#
_entry.id   AF-A0A959Y584-F1
#
_cell.length_a   1.000
_cell.length_b   1.000
_cell.length_c   1.000
_cell.angle_alpha   90.00
_cell.angle_beta   90.00
_cell.angle_gamma   90.00
#
_symmetry.space_group_name_H-M   'P 1'
#
loop_
_entity.id
_entity.type
_entity.pdbx_description
1 polymer ?
#
loop_
_entity_poly.entity_id
_entity_poly.type
_entity_poly.pdbx_seq_one_letter_code
_entity_poly.pdbx_strand_id
1 'polypeptide(L)' 'NAHRLEIISAERIHTELNKILLCDRPSVGFNLLRDTGLLQEFFPEFVALSGAEEKYGIGHKDNFHHTLQVLDNVCA' A
#
# COMPACT_ATOMS: atom_id res chain seq x y z
N ASN A 1 -12.41 -13.17 1.81
CA ASN A 1 -11.58 -13.50 3.00
C ASN A 1 -11.04 -12.28 3.74
N ALA A 2 -10.88 -11.12 3.10
CA ALA A 2 -10.30 -9.91 3.71
C ALA A 2 -11.01 -9.46 5.00
N HIS A 3 -12.35 -9.47 5.05
CA HIS A 3 -13.16 -9.15 6.25
C HIS A 3 -12.77 -9.92 7.52
N ARG A 4 -12.08 -11.07 7.41
CA ARG A 4 -11.58 -11.80 8.59
C ARG A 4 -10.43 -11.08 9.29
N LEU A 5 -9.92 -9.98 8.75
CA LEU A 5 -8.98 -9.11 9.46
C LEU A 5 -9.59 -8.50 10.73
N GLU A 6 -10.92 -8.37 10.81
CA GLU A 6 -11.62 -7.84 12.01
C GLU A 6 -11.32 -8.64 13.29
N ILE A 7 -11.03 -9.93 13.18
CA ILE A 7 -10.68 -10.79 14.33
C ILE A 7 -9.18 -10.79 14.65
N ILE A 8 -8.37 -10.01 13.94
CA ILE A 8 -6.93 -9.89 14.10
C ILE A 8 -6.64 -8.55 14.77
N SER A 9 -5.77 -8.54 15.78
CA SER A 9 -5.37 -7.29 16.43
C SER A 9 -4.58 -6.39 15.48
N ALA A 10 -4.78 -5.07 15.63
CA ALA A 10 -4.02 -4.07 14.88
C ALA A 10 -2.50 -4.22 15.07
N GLU A 11 -2.04 -4.60 16.26
CA GLU A 11 -0.63 -4.86 16.57
C GLU A 11 -0.01 -5.93 15.66
N ARG A 12 -0.77 -7.00 15.36
CA ARG A 12 -0.31 -8.08 14.46
C ARG A 12 -0.24 -7.60 13.01
N ILE A 13 -1.23 -6.82 12.57
CA ILE A 13 -1.22 -6.20 11.25
C ILE A 13 -0.01 -5.27 11.11
N HIS A 14 0.23 -4.43 12.10
CA HIS A 14 1.38 -3.52 12.15
C HIS A 14 2.71 -4.28 12.12
N THR A 15 2.83 -5.38 12.87
CA THR A 15 4.02 -6.24 12.90
C THR A 15 4.33 -6.81 11.52
N GLU A 16 3.34 -7.34 10.80
CA GLU A 16 3.55 -7.90 9.46
C GLU A 16 3.81 -6.82 8.42
N LEU A 17 3.15 -5.66 8.52
CA LEU A 17 3.42 -4.52 7.65
C LEU A 17 4.86 -4.01 7.80
N ASN A 18 5.38 -3.93 9.03
CA ASN A 18 6.78 -3.58 9.28
C ASN A 18 7.75 -4.60 8.68
N LYS A 19 7.44 -5.90 8.72
CA LYS A 19 8.28 -6.90 8.05
C LYS A 19 8.33 -6.70 6.54
N ILE A 20 7.22 -6.32 5.91
CA ILE A 20 7.18 -5.96 4.48
C ILE A 20 8.07 -4.74 4.22
N LEU A 21 7.98 -3.70 5.06
CA LEU A 21 8.80 -2.48 4.94
C LEU A 21 10.31 -2.74 5.07
N LEU A 22 10.70 -3.78 5.81
CA LEU A 22 12.10 -4.17 6.02
C LEU A 22 12.68 -5.07 4.91
N CYS A 23 11.88 -5.45 3.91
CA CYS A 23 12.37 -6.23 2.78
C CYS A 23 13.14 -5.35 1.78
N ASP A 24 13.99 -5.96 0.94
CA ASP A 24 14.76 -5.24 -0.10
C ASP A 24 13.87 -4.55 -1.15
N ARG A 25 12.62 -5.03 -1.30
CA ARG A 25 11.65 -4.49 -2.26
C ARG A 25 10.23 -4.48 -1.68
N PRO A 26 9.93 -3.55 -0.75
CA PRO A 26 8.65 -3.50 -0.05
C PRO A 26 7.46 -3.28 -0.98
N SER A 27 7.65 -2.62 -2.14
CA SER A 27 6.58 -2.40 -3.12
C SER A 27 5.85 -3.67 -3.54
N VAL A 28 6.55 -4.81 -3.60
CA VAL A 28 5.94 -6.11 -3.95
C VAL A 28 4.87 -6.49 -2.93
N GLY A 29 5.18 -6.36 -1.63
CA GLY A 29 4.24 -6.66 -0.56
C GLY A 29 3.03 -5.73 -0.57
N PHE A 30 3.25 -4.42 -0.75
CA PHE A 30 2.15 -3.45 -0.85
C PHE A 30 1.24 -3.70 -2.07
N ASN A 31 1.81 -4.05 -3.23
CA ASN A 31 1.01 -4.40 -4.41
C ASN A 31 0.16 -5.64 -4.15
N LEU A 32 0.72 -6.71 -3.54
CA LEU A 32 -0.04 -7.91 -3.20
C LEU A 32 -1.17 -7.62 -2.19
N LEU A 33 -0.89 -6.81 -1.17
CA LEU A 33 -1.90 -6.40 -0.19
C LEU A 33 -3.04 -5.60 -0.84
N ARG A 34 -2.73 -4.73 -1.80
CA ARG A 34 -3.72 -3.98 -2.58
C ARG A 34 -4.53 -4.92 -3.48
N ASP A 35 -3.88 -5.74 -4.27
CA ASP A 35 -4.51 -6.60 -5.27
C ASP A 35 -5.44 -7.66 -4.62
N THR A 36 -5.14 -8.06 -3.39
CA THR A 36 -6.00 -8.94 -2.58
C THR A 36 -7.12 -8.22 -1.83
N GLY A 37 -7.15 -6.89 -1.87
CA GLY A 37 -8.08 -6.04 -1.11
C GLY A 37 -7.78 -5.94 0.39
N LEU A 38 -6.73 -6.60 0.89
CA LEU A 38 -6.36 -6.56 2.30
C LEU A 38 -5.93 -5.16 2.74
N LEU A 39 -5.21 -4.43 1.90
CA LEU A 39 -4.71 -3.09 2.22
C LEU A 39 -5.85 -2.09 2.46
N GLN A 40 -6.99 -2.28 1.79
CA GLN A 40 -8.19 -1.46 1.95
C GLN A 40 -8.81 -1.60 3.35
N GLU A 41 -8.66 -2.75 4.00
CA GLU A 41 -9.27 -3.04 5.30
C GLU A 41 -8.57 -2.33 6.45
N PHE A 42 -7.27 -2.05 6.35
CA PHE A 42 -6.49 -1.50 7.46
C PHE A 42 -5.64 -0.26 7.12
N PHE A 43 -5.49 0.09 5.83
CA PHE A 43 -4.81 1.31 5.41
C PHE A 43 -5.49 1.95 4.17
N PRO A 44 -6.80 2.28 4.27
CA PRO A 44 -7.59 2.78 3.14
C PRO A 44 -7.09 4.11 2.58
N GLU A 45 -6.49 4.98 3.39
CA GLU A 45 -5.95 6.26 2.96
C GLU A 45 -4.77 6.09 1.99
N PHE A 46 -3.97 5.04 2.18
CA PHE A 46 -2.87 4.74 1.26
C PHE A 46 -3.41 4.23 -0.07
N VAL A 47 -4.44 3.38 -0.06
CA VAL A 47 -5.11 2.92 -1.28
C VAL A 47 -5.75 4.08 -2.04
N ALA A 48 -6.30 5.08 -1.33
CA ALA A 48 -6.88 6.28 -1.93
C ALA A 48 -5.88 7.17 -2.68
N LEU A 49 -4.57 6.93 -2.52
CA LEU A 49 -3.53 7.55 -3.36
C LEU A 49 -3.50 6.95 -4.77
N SER A 50 -4.15 5.80 -4.99
CA SER A 50 -4.30 5.19 -6.31
C SER A 50 -5.46 5.85 -7.04
N GLY A 51 -5.19 6.29 -8.26
CA GLY A 51 -6.11 7.09 -9.06
C GLY A 51 -5.43 8.33 -9.61
N ALA A 52 -5.59 8.54 -10.91
CA ALA A 52 -5.15 9.78 -11.55
C ALA A 52 -6.19 10.86 -11.24
N GLU A 53 -5.83 11.86 -10.45
CA GLU A 53 -6.55 13.13 -10.55
C GLU A 53 -6.23 13.74 -11.93
N GLU A 54 -7.17 13.67 -12.87
CA GLU A 54 -7.16 14.60 -14.00
C GLU A 54 -7.55 15.98 -13.47
N LYS A 55 -6.53 16.78 -13.12
CA LYS A 55 -6.71 18.21 -12.89
C LYS A 55 -6.35 18.92 -14.19
N TYR A 56 -7.35 19.51 -14.85
CA TYR A 56 -7.18 20.31 -16.07
C TYR A 56 -6.65 19.57 -17.30
N GLY A 57 -6.94 18.28 -17.46
CA GLY A 57 -6.53 17.49 -18.64
C GLY A 57 -5.04 17.10 -18.65
N ILE A 58 -4.35 17.25 -17.52
CA ILE A 58 -2.97 16.77 -17.31
C ILE A 58 -3.03 15.61 -16.31
N GLY A 59 -2.69 14.41 -16.77
CA GLY A 59 -2.66 13.21 -15.92
C GLY A 59 -1.62 13.36 -14.83
N HIS A 60 -2.05 13.58 -13.59
CA HIS A 60 -1.17 13.46 -12.44
C HIS A 60 -0.81 11.98 -12.23
N LYS A 61 0.48 11.71 -12.03
CA LYS A 61 1.03 10.36 -11.78
C LYS A 61 0.25 9.68 -10.65
N ASP A 62 0.02 8.38 -10.77
CA ASP A 62 -0.56 7.57 -9.69
C ASP A 62 0.33 7.71 -8.43
N ASN A 63 -0.19 8.39 -7.40
CA ASN A 63 0.55 8.72 -6.20
C ASN A 63 0.88 7.48 -5.37
N PHE A 64 0.04 6.44 -5.42
CA PHE A 64 0.31 5.15 -4.78
C PHE A 64 1.57 4.53 -5.37
N HIS A 65 1.61 4.36 -6.70
CA HIS A 65 2.75 3.74 -7.36
C HIS A 65 4.02 4.59 -7.27
N HIS A 66 3.90 5.92 -7.37
CA HIS A 66 5.04 6.80 -7.17
C HIS A 66 5.62 6.69 -5.76
N THR A 67 4.76 6.61 -4.73
CA THR A 67 5.21 6.47 -3.34
C THR A 67 5.93 5.14 -3.14
N LEU A 68 5.43 4.05 -3.71
CA LEU A 68 6.12 2.75 -3.65
C LEU A 68 7.46 2.75 -4.39
N GLN A 69 7.58 3.46 -5.51
CA GLN A 69 8.86 3.62 -6.21
C GLN A 69 9.88 4.36 -5.35
N VAL A 70 9.47 5.45 -4.69
CA VAL A 70 10.35 6.18 -3.77
C VAL A 70 10.75 5.30 -2.58
N LEU A 71 9.81 4.54 -2.04
CA LEU A 71 10.08 3.61 -0.94
C LEU A 71 11.13 2.56 -1.31
N ASP A 72 10.96 1.88 -2.46
CA ASP A 72 11.95 0.91 -2.95
C ASP A 72 13.34 1.55 -3.15
N ASN A 73 13.39 2.80 -3.63
CA ASN A 73 14.67 3.51 -3.83
C ASN A 73 15.39 3.85 -2.51
N VAL A 74 14.66 4.02 -1.40
CA VAL A 74 15.26 4.28 -0.08
C VAL A 74 15.81 3.01 0.57
N CYS A 75 15.30 1.84 0.16
CA CYS A 75 15.79 0.54 0.61
C CYS A 75 17.09 0.11 -0.09
N ALA A 76 17.44 0.75 -1.22
CA ALA A 76 18.65 0.48 -2.02
C ALA A 76 19.89 1.23 -1.49
#